data_AF-A0A350XNW5-F1
#
_entry.id   AF-A0A350XNW5-F1
#
_cell.length_a   1.000
_cell.length_b   1.000
_cell.length_c   1.000
_cell.angle_alpha   90.00
_cell.angle_beta   90.00
_cell.angle_gamma   90.00
#
_symmetry.space_group_name_H-M   'P 1'
#
loop_
_entity.id
_entity.type
_entity.pdbx_description
1 polymer ?
#
loop_
_entity_poly.entity_id
_entity_poly.type
_entity_poly.pdbx_seq_one_letter_code
_entity_poly.pdbx_strand_id
1 'polypeptide(L)'
;MADTAFFLGETIDPKNGKRSGERVEYDAGHLVTHGVIVGMTGSGKTGLGTIFLEEALTQGIPALILDPKGDMTNLLLTFPDLAPADFAAWVDAPDAERAAAGA
;
A
#
# COMPACT_ATOMS: atom_id res chain seq x y z
N MET A 1 -1.54 24.93 -10.17
CA MET A 1 -1.57 23.99 -9.04
C MET A 1 -0.27 23.21 -9.12
N ALA A 2 0.38 22.87 -8.00
CA ALA A 2 1.57 22.02 -8.07
C ALA A 2 1.20 20.72 -8.80
N ASP A 3 2.06 20.28 -9.71
CA ASP A 3 1.84 19.10 -10.54
C ASP A 3 1.91 17.86 -9.62
N THR A 4 0.75 17.36 -9.17
CA THR A 4 0.67 16.21 -8.26
C THR A 4 0.76 14.93 -9.08
N ALA A 5 1.99 14.50 -9.35
CA ALA A 5 2.27 13.30 -10.11
C ALA A 5 2.63 12.14 -9.16
N PHE A 6 1.89 11.03 -9.24
CA PHE A 6 2.17 9.82 -8.48
C PHE A 6 3.12 8.92 -9.26
N PHE A 7 4.21 8.52 -8.64
CA PHE A 7 5.13 7.55 -9.22
C PHE A 7 4.58 6.12 -9.07
N LEU A 8 4.24 5.47 -10.19
CA LEU A 8 3.67 4.11 -10.19
C LEU A 8 4.70 3.01 -10.47
N GLY A 9 5.95 3.37 -10.73
CA GLY A 9 7.03 2.44 -11.08
C GLY A 9 7.67 2.77 -12.42
N GLU A 10 8.19 1.75 -13.10
CA GLU A 10 8.93 1.93 -14.35
C GLU A 10 8.30 1.13 -15.49
N THR A 11 8.41 1.63 -16.72
CA THR A 11 7.96 0.92 -17.93
C THR A 11 8.74 -0.38 -18.08
N ILE A 12 8.02 -1.47 -18.37
CA ILE A 12 8.61 -2.78 -18.67
C ILE A 12 8.81 -2.92 -20.18
N ASP A 13 10.01 -3.28 -20.61
CA ASP A 13 10.28 -3.62 -22.00
C ASP A 13 9.54 -4.93 -22.35
N PRO A 14 8.58 -4.91 -23.28
CA PRO A 14 7.77 -6.07 -23.61
C PRO A 14 8.58 -7.21 -24.25
N LYS A 15 9.80 -6.93 -24.76
CA LYS A 15 10.64 -7.94 -25.41
C LYS A 15 11.38 -8.83 -24.43
N ASN A 16 11.81 -8.27 -23.30
CA ASN A 16 12.68 -8.96 -22.34
C ASN A 16 12.13 -8.98 -20.91
N GLY A 17 11.02 -8.30 -20.63
CA GLY A 17 10.38 -8.24 -19.32
C GLY A 17 11.16 -7.44 -18.27
N LYS A 18 12.23 -6.73 -18.67
CA LYS A 18 13.04 -5.92 -17.75
C LYS A 18 12.48 -4.50 -17.66
N ARG A 19 12.77 -3.86 -16.54
CA ARG A 19 12.50 -2.42 -16.38
C ARG A 19 13.40 -1.63 -17.32
N SER A 20 12.82 -0.64 -17.97
CA SER A 20 13.52 0.28 -18.89
C SER A 20 14.21 1.44 -18.16
N GLY A 21 13.88 1.69 -16.89
CA GLY A 21 14.29 2.88 -16.14
C GLY A 21 13.45 4.13 -16.43
N GLU A 22 12.52 4.07 -17.39
CA GLU A 22 11.58 5.15 -17.64
C GLU A 22 10.50 5.16 -16.55
N ARG A 23 10.39 6.27 -15.82
CA ARG A 23 9.40 6.45 -14.76
C ARG A 23 8.00 6.55 -15.35
N VAL A 24 7.06 5.83 -14.76
CA VAL A 24 5.62 5.96 -15.01
C VAL A 24 5.05 6.88 -13.94
N GLU A 25 4.62 8.06 -14.37
CA GLU A 25 4.00 9.06 -13.51
C GLU A 25 2.53 9.21 -13.87
N TYR A 26 1.68 9.30 -12.86
CA TYR A 26 0.24 9.39 -13.01
C TYR A 26 -0.26 10.68 -12.37
N ASP A 27 -0.90 11.54 -13.16
CA ASP A 27 -1.51 12.77 -12.64
C ASP A 27 -2.66 12.44 -11.69
N ALA A 28 -2.49 12.79 -10.42
CA ALA A 28 -3.49 12.58 -9.37
C ALA A 28 -4.79 13.34 -9.64
N GLY A 29 -4.76 14.40 -10.46
CA GLY A 29 -5.94 15.12 -10.93
C GLY A 29 -6.93 14.22 -11.69
N HIS A 30 -6.49 13.11 -12.27
CA HIS A 30 -7.37 12.13 -12.90
C HIS A 30 -8.18 11.29 -11.89
N LEU A 31 -7.78 11.21 -10.61
CA LEU A 31 -8.49 10.42 -9.61
C LEU A 31 -9.77 11.08 -9.09
N VAL A 32 -10.00 12.35 -9.42
CA VAL A 32 -11.24 13.07 -9.06
C VAL A 32 -12.48 12.51 -9.76
N THR A 33 -12.29 11.72 -10.83
CA THR A 33 -13.38 11.05 -11.57
C THR A 33 -13.58 9.58 -11.18
N HIS A 34 -12.98 9.14 -10.07
CA HIS A 34 -12.92 7.75 -9.61
C HIS A 34 -11.98 6.89 -10.45
N GLY A 35 -11.41 5.86 -9.81
CA GLY A 35 -10.57 4.85 -10.46
C GLY A 35 -10.97 3.46 -9.98
N VAL A 36 -10.66 2.45 -10.79
CA VAL A 36 -10.89 1.04 -10.43
C VAL A 36 -9.66 0.22 -10.78
N ILE A 37 -9.20 -0.58 -9.81
CA ILE A 37 -8.08 -1.52 -9.99
C ILE A 37 -8.66 -2.93 -10.07
N VAL A 38 -8.46 -3.59 -11.21
CA VAL A 38 -8.97 -4.95 -11.48
C VAL A 38 -7.82 -5.94 -11.69
N GLY A 39 -8.06 -7.20 -11.35
CA GLY A 39 -7.05 -8.26 -11.47
C GLY A 39 -7.32 -9.43 -10.53
N MET A 40 -6.71 -10.58 -10.81
CA MET A 40 -6.84 -11.78 -9.96
C MET A 40 -6.00 -11.68 -8.66
N THR A 41 -6.23 -12.57 -7.69
CA THR A 41 -5.38 -12.65 -6.49
C THR A 41 -3.92 -12.88 -6.89
N GLY A 42 -2.98 -12.20 -6.23
CA GLY A 42 -1.56 -12.26 -6.57
C GLY A 42 -1.13 -11.35 -7.73
N SER A 43 -2.05 -10.65 -8.42
CA SER A 43 -1.70 -9.76 -9.54
C SER A 43 -1.13 -8.39 -9.11
N GLY A 44 -0.94 -8.15 -7.80
CA GLY A 44 -0.39 -6.90 -7.30
C GLY A 44 -1.38 -5.76 -7.03
N LYS A 45 -2.71 -6.00 -7.06
CA LYS A 45 -3.71 -4.93 -6.80
C LYS A 45 -3.50 -4.19 -5.48
N THR A 46 -3.29 -4.93 -4.38
CA THR A 46 -3.06 -4.34 -3.06
C THR A 46 -1.76 -3.54 -3.05
N GLY A 47 -0.69 -4.07 -3.64
CA GLY A 47 0.58 -3.36 -3.77
C GLY A 47 0.47 -2.06 -4.57
N LEU A 48 -0.29 -2.07 -5.67
CA LEU A 48 -0.59 -0.84 -6.42
C LEU A 48 -1.38 0.15 -5.55
N GLY A 49 -2.37 -0.31 -4.79
CA GLY A 49 -3.10 0.53 -3.84
C GLY A 49 -2.20 1.15 -2.77
N THR A 50 -1.24 0.40 -2.24
CA THR A 50 -0.21 0.90 -1.31
C THR A 50 0.61 2.02 -1.94
N ILE A 51 1.08 1.85 -3.19
CA ILE A 51 1.83 2.89 -3.90
C ILE A 51 0.98 4.16 -4.05
N PHE A 52 -0.28 4.04 -4.49
CA PHE A 52 -1.17 5.19 -4.58
C PHE A 52 -1.36 5.92 -3.25
N LEU A 53 -1.49 5.17 -2.15
CA LEU A 53 -1.61 5.74 -0.81
C LEU A 53 -0.33 6.46 -0.39
N GLU A 54 0.84 5.84 -0.55
CA GLU A 54 2.12 6.43 -0.19
C GLU A 54 2.37 7.71 -1.00
N GLU A 55 2.13 7.70 -2.30
CA GLU A 55 2.28 8.88 -3.17
C GLU A 55 1.28 9.99 -2.82
N ALA A 56 0.05 9.65 -2.42
CA ALA A 56 -0.90 10.64 -1.92
C ALA A 56 -0.41 11.29 -0.61
N LEU A 57 0.06 10.47 0.34
CA LEU A 57 0.51 10.94 1.65
C LEU A 57 1.80 11.76 1.56
N THR A 58 2.77 11.39 0.71
CA THR A 58 4.00 12.16 0.51
C THR A 58 3.74 13.56 -0.05
N GLN A 59 2.61 13.73 -0.74
CA GLN A 59 2.16 15.02 -1.30
C GLN A 59 1.17 15.75 -0.39
N GLY A 60 0.93 15.24 0.82
CA GLY A 60 0.03 15.86 1.81
C GLY A 60 -1.46 15.75 1.46
N ILE A 61 -1.82 14.82 0.56
CA ILE A 61 -3.22 14.56 0.21
C ILE A 61 -3.82 13.66 1.31
N PRO A 62 -4.88 14.09 2.00
CA PRO A 62 -5.52 13.26 3.01
C PRO A 62 -6.20 12.05 2.37
N ALA A 63 -6.01 10.87 2.96
CA ALA A 63 -6.57 9.62 2.47
C ALA A 63 -7.44 8.96 3.56
N LEU A 64 -8.61 8.46 3.14
CA LEU A 64 -9.46 7.58 3.94
C LEU A 64 -9.50 6.21 3.28
N ILE A 65 -9.11 5.18 4.01
CA ILE A 65 -9.09 3.80 3.51
C ILE A 65 -10.14 2.98 4.24
N LEU A 66 -10.95 2.27 3.46
CA LEU A 66 -11.86 1.25 3.95
C LEU A 66 -11.29 -0.11 3.56
N ASP A 67 -10.63 -0.76 4.51
CA ASP A 67 -9.95 -2.03 4.28
C ASP A 67 -10.56 -3.14 5.15
N PRO A 68 -11.54 -3.90 4.62
CA PRO A 68 -12.15 -4.99 5.37
C PRO A 68 -11.22 -6.20 5.54
N LYS A 69 -10.11 -6.27 4.79
CA LYS A 69 -9.15 -7.38 4.89
C LYS A 69 -8.02 -7.10 5.88
N GLY A 70 -7.76 -5.83 6.15
CA GLY A 70 -6.67 -5.39 7.03
C GLY A 70 -5.27 -5.45 6.39
N ASP A 71 -5.19 -5.73 5.08
CA ASP A 71 -3.91 -5.81 4.36
C ASP A 71 -3.19 -4.45 4.35
N MET A 72 -3.92 -3.36 4.11
CA MET A 72 -3.39 -1.99 4.09
C MET A 72 -3.16 -1.44 5.50
N THR A 73 -3.93 -1.85 6.50
CA THR A 73 -3.70 -1.40 7.88
C THR A 73 -2.35 -1.85 8.43
N ASN A 74 -1.79 -2.94 7.89
CA ASN A 74 -0.45 -3.41 8.26
C ASN A 74 0.66 -2.40 7.95
N LEU A 75 0.43 -1.43 7.06
CA LEU A 75 1.40 -0.35 6.81
C LEU A 75 1.69 0.47 8.07
N LEU A 76 0.72 0.55 8.99
CA LEU A 76 0.86 1.22 10.29
C LEU A 76 1.77 0.46 11.28
N LEU A 77 2.10 -0.80 10.97
CA LEU A 77 2.96 -1.65 11.80
C LEU A 77 4.46 -1.53 11.44
N THR A 78 4.80 -0.59 10.54
CA THR A 78 6.17 -0.37 10.08
C THR A 78 6.94 0.52 11.07
N PHE A 79 7.13 0.03 12.29
CA PHE A 79 7.87 0.75 13.33
C PHE A 79 9.37 0.84 13.01
N PRO A 80 10.07 1.91 13.43
CA PRO A 80 11.50 2.07 13.16
C PRO A 80 12.37 0.91 13.68
N ASP A 81 12.09 0.44 14.90
CA ASP A 81 12.90 -0.57 15.59
C ASP A 81 12.30 -1.97 15.54
N LEU A 82 11.04 -2.10 15.07
CA LEU A 82 10.27 -3.34 15.04
C LEU A 82 10.33 -4.10 16.38
N ALA A 83 10.36 -3.39 17.50
CA ALA A 83 10.48 -4.02 18.80
C ALA A 83 9.15 -4.70 19.17
N PRO A 84 9.15 -5.88 19.84
CA PRO A 84 7.91 -6.55 20.22
C PRO A 84 6.92 -5.67 21.00
N ALA A 85 7.42 -4.71 21.78
CA ALA A 85 6.60 -3.77 22.54
C ALA A 85 5.79 -2.81 21.65
N ASP A 86 6.28 -2.47 20.45
CA ASP A 86 5.58 -1.57 19.51
C ASP A 86 4.29 -2.22 18.97
N PHE A 87 4.29 -3.55 18.87
CA PHE A 87 3.14 -4.33 18.41
C PHE A 87 2.11 -4.59 19.51
N ALA A 88 2.46 -4.41 20.79
CA ALA A 88 1.61 -4.83 21.91
C ALA A 88 0.20 -4.19 21.88
N ALA A 89 0.09 -2.93 21.44
CA ALA A 89 -1.19 -2.23 21.32
C ALA A 89 -2.08 -2.73 20.18
N TRP A 90 -1.52 -3.50 19.24
CA TRP A 90 -2.19 -3.99 18.03
C TRP A 90 -2.58 -5.47 18.14
N VAL A 91 -2.16 -6.15 19.21
CA VAL A 91 -2.48 -7.55 19.47
C VAL A 91 -3.81 -7.65 20.21
N ASP A 92 -4.73 -8.46 19.68
CA ASP A 92 -5.94 -8.85 20.40
C ASP A 92 -5.59 -9.87 21.50
N ALA A 93 -5.77 -9.48 22.76
CA ALA A 93 -5.39 -10.32 23.91
C ALA A 93 -6.13 -11.68 23.94
N PRO A 94 -7.46 -11.76 23.73
CA PRO A 94 -8.16 -13.04 23.64
C PRO A 94 -7.68 -13.98 22.54
N ASP A 95 -7.33 -13.47 21.36
CA ASP A 95 -6.75 -14.28 20.27
C ASP A 95 -5.32 -14.75 20.64
N ALA A 96 -4.51 -13.87 21.25
CA ALA A 96 -3.16 -14.21 21.67
C ALA A 96 -3.12 -15.32 22.73
N GLU A 97 -4.03 -15.26 23.72
CA GLU A 97 -4.16 -16.30 24.75
C GLU A 97 -4.53 -17.66 24.15
N ARG A 98 -5.45 -17.68 23.18
CA ARG A 98 -5.84 -18.91 22.46
C ARG A 98 -4.69 -19.51 21.65
N ALA A 99 -3.90 -18.66 20.97
CA ALA A 99 -2.73 -19.11 20.22
C ALA A 99 -1.65 -19.69 21.15
N ALA A 100 -1.42 -19.07 22.31
CA ALA A 100 -0.45 -19.54 23.30
C ALA A 100 -0.86 -20.86 23.98
N ALA A 101 -2.16 -21.09 24.20
CA ALA A 101 -2.67 -22.32 24.80
C ALA A 101 -2.62 -23.54 23.85
N GLY A 102 -2.41 -23.33 22.54
CA GLY A 102 -2.26 -24.38 21.53
C GLY A 102 -0.82 -24.74 21.18
N ALA A 103 0.17 -24.12 21.82
CA ALA A 103 1.61 -24.36 21.67
C ALA A 103 2.16 -25.20 22.83
#